data_AF-A0A7N2N697-F1
#
_entry.id   AF-A0A7N2N697-F1
#
_cell.length_a   1.000
_cell.length_b   1.000
_cell.length_c   1.000
_cell.angle_alpha   90.00
_cell.angle_beta   90.00
_cell.angle_gamma   90.00
#
_symmetry.space_group_name_H-M   'P 1'
#
loop_
_entity.id
_entity.type
_entity.pdbx_description
1 polymer ?
#
loop_
_entity_poly.entity_id
_entity_poly.type
_entity_poly.pdbx_seq_one_letter_code
_entity_poly.pdbx_strand_id
1 'polypeptide(L)'
;MRIKNHKGWGKTVILGVEMHGSQLSLNPYEFLRGRSVIGTLFGGIKPKSDIPLLAKKYLDNELSLDEFISHELSFQDINKAFELHQEGKSLRCIIWMDH
;
A
#
# COMPACT_ATOMS: atom_id res chain seq x y z
N MET A 1 -0.97 -5.31 16.55
CA MET A 1 -1.79 -5.74 15.38
C MET A 1 -2.66 -6.93 15.76
N ARG A 2 -4.01 -6.88 15.63
CA ARG A 2 -4.91 -8.02 15.91
C ARG A 2 -5.41 -8.61 14.59
N ILE A 3 -4.94 -9.81 14.27
CA ILE A 3 -5.25 -10.51 13.03
C ILE A 3 -6.60 -11.25 13.16
N LYS A 4 -7.67 -10.68 12.59
CA LYS A 4 -8.96 -11.38 12.45
C LYS A 4 -8.99 -12.08 11.08
N ASN A 5 -8.99 -13.41 11.08
CA ASN A 5 -9.03 -14.25 9.88
C ASN A 5 -9.73 -15.59 10.20
N HIS A 6 -10.13 -16.33 9.17
CA HIS A 6 -10.82 -17.62 9.31
C HIS A 6 -9.96 -18.65 10.08
N LYS A 7 -10.59 -19.36 11.03
CA LYS A 7 -9.94 -20.45 11.77
C LYS A 7 -9.71 -21.63 10.83
N GLY A 8 -8.54 -22.27 10.87
CA GLY A 8 -8.20 -23.46 10.08
C GLY A 8 -7.42 -23.20 8.79
N TRP A 9 -7.57 -22.04 8.14
CA TRP A 9 -6.91 -21.77 6.85
C TRP A 9 -6.63 -20.28 6.56
N GLY A 10 -6.92 -19.39 7.51
CA GLY A 10 -6.79 -17.95 7.30
C GLY A 10 -5.35 -17.51 7.00
N LYS A 11 -5.18 -16.74 5.92
CA LYS A 11 -3.90 -16.13 5.54
C LYS A 11 -3.90 -14.63 5.85
N THR A 12 -2.79 -14.16 6.41
CA THR A 12 -2.57 -12.74 6.69
C THR A 12 -1.39 -12.25 5.88
N VAL A 13 -1.57 -11.17 5.12
CA VAL A 13 -0.52 -10.56 4.32
C VAL A 13 -0.11 -9.25 4.97
N ILE A 14 1.16 -9.12 5.34
CA ILE A 14 1.73 -7.89 5.87
C ILE A 14 2.16 -7.02 4.68
N LEU A 15 1.56 -5.82 4.60
CA LEU A 15 1.82 -4.83 3.55
C LEU A 15 2.59 -3.61 4.06
N GLY A 16 2.41 -3.26 5.34
CA GLY A 16 3.06 -2.11 5.95
C GLY A 16 4.54 -2.38 6.28
N VAL A 17 5.34 -1.32 6.27
CA VAL A 17 6.74 -1.35 6.69
C VAL A 17 6.84 -0.65 8.04
N GLU A 18 7.31 -1.39 9.03
CA GLU A 18 7.58 -0.88 10.38
C GLU A 18 8.99 -0.29 10.45
N MET A 19 9.23 0.55 11.47
CA MET A 19 10.58 1.08 11.74
C MET A 19 11.59 -0.02 11.99
N HIS A 20 12.85 0.24 11.62
CA HIS A 20 13.93 -0.72 11.82
C HIS A 20 14.06 -1.11 13.31
N GLY A 21 14.09 -2.42 13.58
CA GLY A 21 14.17 -2.95 14.94
C GLY A 21 12.83 -3.19 15.64
N SER A 22 11.71 -2.77 15.06
CA SER A 22 10.38 -3.12 15.57
C SER A 22 10.12 -4.62 15.47
N GLN A 23 9.60 -5.22 16.54
CA GLN A 23 9.28 -6.65 16.60
C GLN A 23 7.78 -6.90 16.40
N LEU A 24 7.46 -7.94 15.62
CA LEU A 24 6.10 -8.43 15.46
C LEU A 24 5.83 -9.58 16.46
N SER A 25 5.01 -9.30 17.47
CA SER A 25 4.58 -10.31 18.45
C SER A 25 3.24 -10.95 18.07
N LEU A 26 3.23 -12.26 17.87
CA LEU A 26 2.04 -13.05 17.52
C LEU A 26 1.91 -14.27 18.44
N ASN A 27 0.67 -14.71 18.71
CA ASN A 27 0.42 -15.89 19.53
C ASN A 27 0.70 -17.18 18.71
N PRO A 28 1.68 -18.03 19.10
CA PRO A 28 2.01 -19.26 18.38
C PRO A 28 0.83 -20.21 18.20
N TYR A 29 -0.10 -20.22 19.16
CA TYR A 29 -1.28 -21.09 19.13
C TYR A 29 -2.21 -20.81 17.94
N GLU A 30 -2.18 -19.60 17.38
CA GLU A 30 -2.96 -19.26 16.18
C GLU A 30 -2.41 -19.94 14.92
N PHE A 31 -1.10 -20.20 14.84
CA PHE A 31 -0.48 -20.91 13.71
C PHE A 31 -0.73 -22.41 13.78
N LEU A 32 -0.69 -22.99 14.98
CA LEU A 32 -1.07 -24.39 15.21
C LEU A 32 -2.52 -24.67 14.80
N ARG A 33 -3.39 -23.66 14.84
CA ARG A 33 -4.78 -23.72 14.36
C ARG A 33 -4.93 -23.49 12.85
N GLY A 34 -3.85 -23.62 12.09
CA GLY A 34 -3.87 -23.57 10.62
C GLY A 34 -3.84 -22.17 10.01
N ARG A 35 -3.49 -21.13 10.77
CA ARG A 35 -3.28 -19.79 10.19
C ARG A 35 -1.88 -19.63 9.62
N SER A 36 -1.74 -18.77 8.62
CA SER A 36 -0.45 -18.38 8.05
C SER A 36 -0.31 -16.86 8.02
N VAL A 37 0.93 -16.39 8.21
CA VAL A 37 1.30 -14.98 8.04
C VAL A 37 2.43 -14.92 7.02
N ILE A 38 2.26 -14.09 6.00
CA ILE A 38 3.25 -13.86 4.94
C ILE A 38 3.48 -12.37 4.77
N GLY A 39 4.69 -11.99 4.38
CA GLY A 39 4.98 -10.64 3.91
C GLY A 39 4.88 -10.56 2.41
N THR A 40 4.72 -9.35 1.87
CA THR A 40 4.89 -9.10 0.45
C THR A 40 5.54 -7.75 0.22
N LEU A 41 6.41 -7.69 -0.79
CA LEU A 41 6.95 -6.44 -1.29
C LEU A 41 6.23 -6.11 -2.60
N PHE A 42 5.83 -4.85 -2.78
CA PHE A 42 5.07 -4.38 -3.96
C PHE A 42 3.81 -5.22 -4.28
N GLY A 43 3.19 -5.87 -3.29
CA GLY A 43 2.04 -6.75 -3.53
C GLY A 43 2.37 -8.05 -4.31
N GLY A 44 3.66 -8.39 -4.48
CA GLY A 44 4.10 -9.62 -5.13
C GLY A 44 4.27 -9.48 -6.63
N ILE A 45 4.17 -8.26 -7.16
CA ILE A 45 4.33 -7.99 -8.58
C ILE A 45 5.80 -8.01 -9.01
N LYS A 46 6.03 -8.38 -10.26
CA LYS A 46 7.30 -8.24 -10.97
C LYS A 46 7.26 -6.93 -11.75
N PRO A 47 8.00 -5.88 -11.33
CA PRO A 47 7.83 -4.54 -11.89
C PRO A 47 7.95 -4.46 -13.41
N LYS A 48 8.91 -5.17 -14.01
CA LYS A 48 9.17 -5.13 -15.46
C LYS A 48 8.04 -5.72 -16.31
N SER A 49 7.37 -6.77 -15.83
CA SER A 49 6.29 -7.44 -16.58
C SER A 49 4.91 -6.94 -16.21
N ASP A 50 4.70 -6.63 -14.93
CA ASP A 50 3.35 -6.45 -14.39
C ASP A 50 2.92 -4.98 -14.43
N ILE A 51 3.85 -4.02 -14.30
CA ILE A 51 3.50 -2.59 -14.39
C ILE A 51 2.89 -2.24 -15.75
N PRO A 52 3.46 -2.66 -16.91
CA PRO A 52 2.83 -2.40 -18.20
C PRO A 52 1.42 -2.99 -18.31
N LEU A 53 1.19 -4.17 -17.73
CA LEU A 53 -0.12 -4.80 -17.70
C LEU A 53 -1.12 -4.00 -16.85
N LEU A 54 -0.70 -3.53 -15.68
CA LEU A 54 -1.53 -2.69 -14.80
C LEU A 54 -1.86 -1.34 -15.44
N ALA A 55 -0.89 -0.72 -16.12
CA ALA A 55 -1.12 0.51 -16.87
C ALA A 55 -2.14 0.30 -18.00
N LYS A 56 -2.05 -0.83 -18.72
CA LYS A 56 -3.05 -1.19 -19.72
C LYS A 56 -4.44 -1.35 -19.10
N LYS A 57 -4.56 -2.09 -17.99
CA LYS A 57 -5.83 -2.27 -17.27
C LYS A 57 -6.46 -0.95 -16.82
N TYR A 58 -5.64 0.01 -16.42
CA TYR A 58 -6.10 1.37 -16.12
C TYR A 58 -6.66 2.07 -17.37
N LEU A 59 -5.93 2.05 -18.50
CA LEU A 59 -6.40 2.63 -19.77
C LEU A 59 -7.66 1.94 -20.31
N ASP A 60 -7.82 0.65 -20.05
CA ASP A 60 -9.00 -0.15 -20.39
C ASP A 60 -10.18 0.09 -19.42
N ASN A 61 -10.05 1.03 -18.48
CA ASN A 61 -11.03 1.37 -17.42
C ASN A 61 -11.38 0.20 -16.48
N GLU A 62 -10.51 -0.82 -16.35
CA GLU A 62 -10.69 -1.90 -15.38
C GLU A 62 -10.26 -1.50 -13.96
N LEU A 63 -9.50 -0.40 -13.83
CA LEU A 63 -8.98 0.12 -12.56
C LEU A 63 -9.32 1.60 -12.42
N SER A 64 -10.03 1.98 -11.36
CA SER A 64 -10.29 3.39 -11.02
C SER A 64 -9.14 3.95 -10.20
N LEU A 65 -8.14 4.56 -10.83
CA LEU A 65 -7.01 5.17 -10.10
C LEU A 65 -7.23 6.65 -9.76
N ASP A 66 -8.05 7.36 -10.54
CA ASP A 66 -8.28 8.80 -10.38
C ASP A 66 -8.89 9.15 -9.02
N GLU A 67 -9.72 8.27 -8.46
CA GLU A 67 -10.35 8.45 -7.15
C GLU A 67 -9.34 8.52 -5.99
N PHE A 68 -8.12 8.00 -6.18
CA PHE A 68 -7.07 8.07 -5.16
C PHE A 68 -6.31 9.40 -5.20
N ILE A 69 -6.41 10.16 -6.29
CA ILE A 69 -5.77 11.47 -6.43
C ILE A 69 -6.64 12.49 -5.69
N SER A 70 -6.14 12.98 -4.55
CA SER A 70 -6.90 13.96 -3.77
C SER A 70 -6.42 15.40 -3.96
N HIS A 71 -5.16 15.60 -4.37
CA HIS A 71 -4.57 16.92 -4.59
C HIS A 71 -3.63 16.90 -5.79
N GLU A 72 -3.55 18.04 -6.46
CA GLU A 72 -2.57 18.32 -7.51
C GLU A 72 -1.90 19.65 -7.19
N LEU A 73 -0.57 19.67 -7.16
CA LEU A 73 0.22 20.85 -6.80
C LEU A 73 1.40 21.00 -7.76
N SER A 74 1.91 22.22 -7.90
CA SER A 74 3.17 22.47 -8.60
C SER A 74 4.35 22.05 -7.72
N PHE A 75 5.53 21.85 -8.33
CA PHE A 75 6.75 21.59 -7.58
C PHE A 75 7.14 22.73 -6.63
N GLN A 76 6.75 23.97 -6.92
CA GLN A 76 7.00 25.12 -6.04
C GLN A 76 6.27 24.97 -4.69
N ASP A 77 5.13 24.29 -4.68
CA ASP A 77 4.29 24.05 -3.50
C ASP A 77 4.60 22.71 -2.81
N ILE A 78 5.77 22.11 -3.05
CA ILE A 78 6.13 20.80 -2.49
C ILE A 78 6.03 20.72 -0.96
N ASN A 79 6.36 21.80 -0.25
CA ASN A 79 6.27 21.84 1.22
C ASN A 79 4.81 21.73 1.69
N LYS A 80 3.87 22.36 0.97
CA LYS A 80 2.44 22.24 1.23
C LYS A 80 1.95 20.82 1.02
N ALA A 81 2.49 20.09 0.04
CA ALA A 81 2.19 18.67 -0.16
C ALA A 81 2.58 17.82 1.05
N PHE A 82 3.75 18.10 1.66
CA PHE A 82 4.19 17.41 2.88
C PHE A 82 3.33 17.74 4.11
N GLU A 83 2.87 18.98 4.24
CA GLU A 83 1.94 19.39 5.31
C GLU A 83 0.61 18.62 5.19
N LEU A 84 0.02 18.59 3.99
CA LEU A 84 -1.23 17.87 3.73
C LEU A 84 -1.10 16.35 4.00
N HIS A 85 0.07 15.77 3.73
CA HIS A 85 0.34 14.36 4.05
C HIS A 85 0.41 14.12 5.57
N GLN A 86 1.14 14.96 6.30
CA GLN A 86 1.28 14.84 7.75
C GLN A 86 -0.04 15.05 8.49
N GLU A 87 -0.88 15.96 8.01
CA GLU A 87 -2.22 16.21 8.56
C GLU A 87 -3.23 15.10 8.19
N GLY A 88 -2.84 14.12 7.36
CA GLY A 88 -3.74 13.05 6.91
C GLY A 88 -4.85 13.53 5.97
N LYS A 89 -4.73 14.73 5.39
CA LYS A 89 -5.69 15.32 4.45
C LYS A 89 -5.45 14.86 3.01
N SER A 90 -4.29 14.29 2.71
CA SER A 90 -3.93 13.78 1.39
C SER A 90 -3.89 12.24 1.34
N LEU A 91 -4.58 11.65 0.36
CA LEU A 91 -4.44 10.23 0.01
C LEU A 91 -3.25 10.05 -0.94
N ARG A 92 -3.30 10.74 -2.08
CA ARG A 92 -2.18 10.90 -3.03
C ARG A 92 -2.19 12.34 -3.56
N CYS A 93 -1.00 12.92 -3.65
CA CYS A 93 -0.75 14.21 -4.25
C CYS A 93 0.05 14.03 -5.53
N ILE A 94 -0.43 14.54 -6.66
CA ILE A 94 0.36 14.66 -7.89
C ILE A 94 1.16 15.94 -7.82
N ILE A 95 2.46 15.85 -8.15
CA ILE A 95 3.35 17.01 -8.24
C ILE A 95 3.68 17.23 -9.70
N TRP A 96 3.21 18.35 -10.24
CA TRP A 96 3.52 18.80 -11.58
C TRP A 96 4.88 19.47 -11.58
N MET A 97 5.78 18.93 -12.39
CA MET A 97 7.09 19.53 -12.65
C MET A 97 6.92 20.50 -13.81
N ASP A 98 6.88 21.80 -13.53
CA ASP A 98 6.94 22.82 -14.57
C ASP A 98 8.31 22.75 -15.27
N HIS A 99 8.33 22.99 -16.58
CA HIS A 99 9.54 23.07 -17.40
C HIS A 99 10.27 24.40 -17.26
#